data_AF-A0A1G8PYF7-F1
#
_entry.id   AF-A0A1G8PYF7-F1
#
_cell.length_a   1.000
_cell.length_b   1.000
_cell.length_c   1.000
_cell.angle_alpha   90.00
_cell.angle_beta   90.00
_cell.angle_gamma   90.00
#
_symmetry.space_group_name_H-M   'P 1'
#
loop_
_entity.id
_entity.type
_entity.pdbx_description
1 polymer ?
#
loop_
_entity_poly.entity_id
_entity_poly.type
_entity_poly.pdbx_seq_one_letter_code
_entity_poly.pdbx_strand_id
1 'polypeptide(L)'
;MNTKPWKKTLGVLSAPLLLLAASGAADAQEATPPVASTIIKCELASSGGTAPLYDGKSASYMYDARFKPGPELTDKELSDHTPQGVAWWKNWDGKGNNLLLVTTYGKGGAHIVGLDPTDRTKTVGTVLIKPRNGTEEQTHAGGIAVNDKWAFIDGPKSGGWHTIRKYSLSGLRASMTAGNGSVSPAGADRKVYGASFLTIDGGHLYAGKFSKEHRDWMYSYTIGGDGSLTLDRKSDGNGLRWEVPQWTQGVAVADGRFLFSTSSGRAKRSNLYVTNKAETNLDKAAVRCFRAPSMAEGITATPAGEAYLLFESGSYKYDGTSSERAINVIDGVHRAKLSTLTSLPGGKIHFGTLHCVEQEDFLGDDEIQIKVEDQQLGKSVQIGSGDKKRIDKTVQFTGKVSVKLYENDVEGDDYLGQHVFDPVNKDGIMEFSKDGAKYRLSYSIR
;
A
#
# COMPACT_ATOMS: atom_id res chain seq x y z
N MET A 1 -86.88 31.39 38.09
CA MET A 1 -85.70 30.78 38.72
C MET A 1 -84.67 30.53 37.63
N ASN A 2 -83.53 31.21 37.73
CA ASN A 2 -82.53 31.42 36.67
C ASN A 2 -81.60 30.20 36.50
N THR A 3 -81.53 29.67 35.27
CA THR A 3 -80.47 28.76 34.82
C THR A 3 -79.33 29.58 34.21
N LYS A 4 -78.13 29.48 34.82
CA LYS A 4 -76.88 30.14 34.38
C LYS A 4 -76.34 29.56 33.06
N PRO A 5 -75.71 30.37 32.20
CA PRO A 5 -75.04 29.89 30.99
C PRO A 5 -73.60 29.41 31.27
N TRP A 6 -73.22 28.37 30.55
CA TRP A 6 -71.91 27.73 30.53
C TRP A 6 -70.92 28.54 29.66
N LYS A 7 -69.77 28.91 30.22
CA LYS A 7 -68.66 29.50 29.46
C LYS A 7 -67.85 28.37 28.82
N LYS A 8 -67.69 28.41 27.49
CA LYS A 8 -66.74 27.58 26.74
C LYS A 8 -65.34 28.18 26.86
N THR A 9 -64.41 27.43 27.42
CA THR A 9 -62.97 27.76 27.43
C THR A 9 -62.35 27.18 26.16
N LEU A 10 -61.79 28.04 25.28
CA LEU A 10 -60.92 27.59 24.20
C LEU A 10 -59.58 27.16 24.82
N GLY A 11 -59.27 25.87 24.73
CA GLY A 11 -57.93 25.35 25.00
C GLY A 11 -57.04 25.56 23.77
N VAL A 12 -56.00 26.38 23.92
CA VAL A 12 -54.92 26.51 22.93
C VAL A 12 -54.03 25.26 23.05
N LEU A 13 -54.08 24.39 22.05
CA LEU A 13 -53.14 23.28 21.88
C LEU A 13 -51.83 23.85 21.33
N SER A 14 -50.85 24.04 22.21
CA SER A 14 -49.45 24.27 21.84
C SER A 14 -48.83 22.97 21.35
N ALA A 15 -48.71 22.82 20.03
CA ALA A 15 -47.91 21.77 19.42
C ALA A 15 -46.43 22.00 19.73
N PRO A 16 -45.66 21.00 20.20
CA PRO A 16 -44.22 21.15 20.33
C PRO A 16 -43.63 21.23 18.91
N LEU A 17 -43.03 22.38 18.61
CA LEU A 17 -42.17 22.56 17.45
C LEU A 17 -40.95 21.65 17.66
N LEU A 18 -40.95 20.46 17.05
CA LEU A 18 -39.75 19.65 16.91
C LEU A 18 -38.77 20.42 16.02
N LEU A 19 -37.81 21.12 16.63
CA LEU A 19 -36.60 21.52 15.93
C LEU A 19 -35.85 20.24 15.56
N LEU A 20 -36.06 19.77 14.33
CA LEU A 20 -35.11 18.95 13.61
C LEU A 20 -33.84 19.80 13.47
N ALA A 21 -32.91 19.65 14.41
CA ALA A 21 -31.53 20.05 14.20
C ALA A 21 -31.03 19.21 13.03
N ALA A 22 -31.11 19.78 11.82
CA ALA A 22 -30.34 19.31 10.70
C ALA A 22 -28.87 19.44 11.13
N SER A 23 -28.31 18.36 11.66
CA SER A 23 -26.88 18.19 11.81
C SER A 23 -26.31 18.17 10.40
N GLY A 24 -26.13 19.34 9.81
CA GLY A 24 -25.32 19.54 8.63
C GLY A 24 -23.93 19.06 9.00
N ALA A 25 -23.64 17.79 8.70
CA ALA A 25 -22.28 17.30 8.71
C ALA A 25 -21.56 18.16 7.67
N ALA A 26 -20.81 19.15 8.14
CA ALA A 26 -19.86 19.85 7.30
C ALA A 26 -19.03 18.76 6.62
N ASP A 27 -19.20 18.63 5.30
CA ASP A 27 -18.47 17.66 4.50
C ASP A 27 -16.99 17.95 4.73
N ALA A 28 -16.33 17.06 5.47
CA ALA A 28 -14.93 17.24 5.77
C ALA A 28 -14.17 17.23 4.44
N GLN A 29 -13.43 18.30 4.19
CA GLN A 29 -12.67 18.47 2.96
C GLN A 29 -11.57 17.39 2.89
N GLU A 30 -11.42 16.75 1.74
CA GLU A 30 -10.30 15.84 1.49
C GLU A 30 -8.99 16.61 1.64
N ALA A 31 -8.03 16.01 2.33
CA ALA A 31 -6.74 16.65 2.55
C ALA A 31 -5.92 16.70 1.27
N THR A 32 -5.20 17.81 1.07
CA THR A 32 -4.18 17.91 0.02
C THR A 32 -3.17 16.77 0.17
N PRO A 33 -2.72 16.15 -0.94
CA PRO A 33 -1.66 15.16 -0.91
C PRO A 33 -0.40 15.66 -0.17
N PRO A 34 0.31 14.78 0.53
CA PRO A 34 1.54 15.15 1.22
C PRO A 34 2.65 15.48 0.22
N VAL A 35 3.43 16.52 0.53
CA VAL A 35 4.65 16.85 -0.21
C VAL A 35 5.81 16.10 0.45
N ALA A 36 6.32 15.07 -0.24
CA ALA A 36 7.45 14.28 0.24
C ALA A 36 8.74 15.11 0.27
N SER A 37 9.39 15.17 1.42
CA SER A 37 10.67 15.85 1.62
C SER A 37 11.84 14.86 1.79
N THR A 38 11.55 13.64 2.24
CA THR A 38 12.55 12.59 2.45
C THR A 38 12.46 11.53 1.35
N ILE A 39 13.62 11.15 0.84
CA ILE A 39 13.73 10.09 -0.16
C ILE A 39 13.74 8.73 0.56
N ILE A 40 12.88 7.82 0.12
CA ILE A 40 12.83 6.44 0.59
C ILE A 40 13.42 5.56 -0.51
N LYS A 41 14.50 4.85 -0.22
CA LYS A 41 15.13 3.90 -1.16
C LYS A 41 14.85 2.48 -0.70
N CYS A 42 14.24 1.72 -1.59
CA CYS A 42 14.06 0.29 -1.40
C CYS A 42 15.34 -0.46 -1.77
N GLU A 43 15.56 -1.58 -1.12
CA GLU A 43 16.61 -2.51 -1.52
C GLU A 43 16.27 -3.09 -2.91
N LEU A 44 17.23 -3.01 -3.83
CA LEU A 44 17.04 -3.36 -5.25
C LEU A 44 17.96 -4.50 -5.73
N ALA A 45 18.91 -4.96 -4.93
CA ALA A 45 19.90 -5.93 -5.36
C ALA A 45 19.24 -7.29 -5.61
N SER A 46 19.65 -7.89 -6.71
CA SER A 46 19.06 -9.10 -7.27
C SER A 46 20.18 -9.95 -7.86
N SER A 47 19.93 -11.24 -8.02
CA SER A 47 20.83 -12.12 -8.80
C SER A 47 20.85 -11.74 -10.27
N GLY A 48 19.84 -11.03 -10.78
CA GLY A 48 19.65 -10.73 -12.20
C GLY A 48 19.33 -11.95 -13.07
N GLY A 49 19.48 -13.16 -12.53
CA GLY A 49 19.13 -14.43 -13.15
C GLY A 49 17.65 -14.76 -12.98
N THR A 50 17.25 -15.90 -13.55
CA THR A 50 15.88 -16.43 -13.42
C THR A 50 15.52 -16.70 -11.96
N ALA A 51 14.35 -16.25 -11.53
CA ALA A 51 13.84 -16.55 -10.20
C ALA A 51 13.44 -18.03 -10.09
N PRO A 52 13.75 -18.70 -8.97
CA PRO A 52 13.30 -20.08 -8.75
C PRO A 52 11.79 -20.17 -8.40
N LEU A 53 11.20 -19.06 -7.96
CA LEU A 53 9.85 -19.02 -7.37
C LEU A 53 8.75 -18.60 -8.35
N TYR A 54 9.10 -17.83 -9.38
CA TYR A 54 8.14 -17.20 -10.30
C TYR A 54 8.78 -17.00 -11.66
N ASP A 55 7.95 -16.79 -12.68
CA ASP A 55 8.43 -16.53 -14.03
C ASP A 55 9.26 -15.23 -14.12
N GLY A 56 10.30 -15.25 -14.95
CA GLY A 56 11.17 -14.11 -15.21
C GLY A 56 12.34 -13.95 -14.23
N LYS A 57 13.01 -12.80 -14.29
CA LYS A 57 14.21 -12.51 -13.49
C LYS A 57 13.87 -12.30 -12.01
N SER A 58 14.80 -12.63 -11.12
CA SER A 58 14.74 -12.29 -9.69
C SER A 58 14.44 -10.80 -9.47
N ALA A 59 13.46 -10.52 -8.62
CA ALA A 59 13.07 -9.19 -8.20
C ALA A 59 14.12 -8.61 -7.23
N SER A 60 14.42 -9.34 -6.16
CA SER A 60 15.48 -9.00 -5.22
C SER A 60 15.90 -10.24 -4.41
N TYR A 61 17.12 -10.21 -3.87
CA TYR A 61 17.55 -11.20 -2.88
C TYR A 61 16.65 -11.18 -1.64
N MET A 62 16.17 -10.01 -1.24
CA MET A 62 15.30 -9.89 -0.07
C MET A 62 13.97 -10.61 -0.26
N TYR A 63 13.37 -10.49 -1.44
CA TYR A 63 12.12 -11.16 -1.78
C TYR A 63 12.31 -12.67 -1.87
N ASP A 64 13.28 -13.11 -2.66
CA ASP A 64 13.49 -14.54 -2.94
C ASP A 64 13.87 -15.36 -1.69
N ALA A 65 14.53 -14.72 -0.71
CA ALA A 65 14.88 -15.37 0.55
C ALA A 65 13.70 -15.48 1.55
N ARG A 66 12.64 -14.68 1.38
CA ARG A 66 11.56 -14.53 2.37
C ARG A 66 10.24 -15.14 1.92
N PHE A 67 9.94 -15.05 0.64
CA PHE A 67 8.69 -15.53 0.09
C PHE A 67 8.79 -16.96 -0.40
N LYS A 68 7.66 -17.65 -0.32
CA LYS A 68 7.44 -19.01 -0.81
C LYS A 68 6.10 -19.07 -1.55
N PRO A 69 5.83 -20.11 -2.35
CA PRO A 69 4.53 -20.27 -2.95
C PRO A 69 3.44 -20.36 -1.86
N GLY A 70 2.35 -19.64 -2.08
CA GLY A 70 1.09 -19.81 -1.36
C GLY A 70 0.03 -20.43 -2.26
N PRO A 71 -1.26 -20.33 -1.88
CA PRO A 71 -2.37 -20.74 -2.73
C PRO A 71 -2.44 -20.03 -4.07
N GLU A 72 -3.00 -20.73 -5.05
CA GLU A 72 -3.16 -20.25 -6.43
C GLU A 72 -4.62 -20.09 -6.80
N LEU A 73 -4.88 -19.16 -7.71
CA LEU A 73 -6.14 -19.10 -8.42
C LEU A 73 -6.10 -20.14 -9.53
N THR A 74 -7.24 -20.76 -9.81
CA THR A 74 -7.34 -21.75 -10.90
C THR A 74 -7.19 -21.08 -12.25
N ASP A 75 -6.67 -21.80 -13.25
CA ASP A 75 -6.59 -21.33 -14.65
C ASP A 75 -7.94 -20.80 -15.17
N LYS A 76 -9.04 -21.45 -14.79
CA LYS A 76 -10.41 -21.03 -15.14
C LYS A 76 -10.77 -19.64 -14.59
N GLU A 77 -10.26 -19.29 -13.41
CA GLU A 77 -10.51 -17.96 -12.84
C GLU A 77 -9.63 -16.94 -13.56
N LEU A 78 -8.35 -17.25 -13.72
CA LEU A 78 -7.36 -16.37 -14.35
C LEU A 78 -7.63 -16.12 -15.84
N SER A 79 -8.25 -17.06 -16.55
CA SER A 79 -8.58 -16.93 -17.98
C SER A 79 -9.58 -15.81 -18.29
N ASP A 80 -10.35 -15.39 -17.27
CA ASP A 80 -11.41 -14.39 -17.43
C ASP A 80 -11.33 -13.24 -16.43
N HIS A 81 -10.57 -13.38 -15.33
CA HIS A 81 -10.55 -12.43 -14.23
C HIS A 81 -9.15 -12.01 -13.83
N THR A 82 -9.05 -10.78 -13.33
CA THR A 82 -7.86 -10.17 -12.78
C THR A 82 -8.03 -10.05 -11.26
N PRO A 83 -7.15 -10.64 -10.43
CA PRO A 83 -7.22 -10.52 -8.98
C PRO A 83 -6.71 -9.15 -8.51
N GLN A 84 -7.24 -8.64 -7.38
CA GLN A 84 -6.93 -7.28 -6.89
C GLN A 84 -6.74 -7.22 -5.36
N GLY A 85 -7.64 -7.81 -4.58
CA GLY A 85 -7.58 -7.74 -3.11
C GLY A 85 -7.41 -9.12 -2.48
N VAL A 86 -6.77 -9.19 -1.32
CA VAL A 86 -6.70 -10.40 -0.50
C VAL A 86 -6.97 -10.09 0.98
N ALA A 87 -7.75 -10.93 1.65
CA ALA A 87 -8.03 -10.83 3.07
C ALA A 87 -8.03 -12.20 3.76
N TRP A 88 -7.62 -12.23 5.03
CA TRP A 88 -7.72 -13.39 5.88
C TRP A 88 -9.10 -13.51 6.53
N TRP A 89 -9.74 -14.67 6.41
CA TRP A 89 -10.95 -15.02 7.13
C TRP A 89 -10.68 -16.18 8.09
N LYS A 90 -10.52 -15.84 9.37
CA LYS A 90 -10.30 -16.80 10.45
C LYS A 90 -11.55 -17.64 10.72
N ASN A 91 -11.36 -18.93 10.98
CA ASN A 91 -12.42 -19.85 11.38
C ASN A 91 -13.66 -19.74 10.45
N TRP A 92 -13.40 -19.73 9.15
CA TRP A 92 -14.39 -19.35 8.15
C TRP A 92 -15.59 -20.30 8.17
N ASP A 93 -15.42 -21.56 8.56
CA ASP A 93 -16.46 -22.60 8.59
C ASP A 93 -16.97 -22.95 10.00
N GLY A 94 -16.43 -22.30 11.05
CA GLY A 94 -16.75 -22.61 12.44
C GLY A 94 -16.07 -23.86 13.00
N LYS A 95 -15.21 -24.54 12.23
CA LYS A 95 -14.51 -25.78 12.62
C LYS A 95 -13.00 -25.58 12.83
N GLY A 96 -12.55 -24.34 12.86
CA GLY A 96 -11.14 -23.97 13.00
C GLY A 96 -10.39 -23.83 11.68
N ASN A 97 -11.04 -24.10 10.54
CA ASN A 97 -10.40 -23.91 9.24
C ASN A 97 -10.40 -22.43 8.86
N ASN A 98 -9.32 -21.97 8.23
CA ASN A 98 -9.18 -20.59 7.79
C ASN A 98 -9.27 -20.50 6.27
N LEU A 99 -9.54 -19.30 5.76
CA LEU A 99 -9.68 -19.06 4.33
C LEU A 99 -8.98 -17.76 3.96
N LEU A 100 -8.35 -17.74 2.78
CA LEU A 100 -7.99 -16.50 2.11
C LEU A 100 -9.11 -16.13 1.15
N LEU A 101 -9.61 -14.91 1.25
CA LEU A 101 -10.54 -14.34 0.29
C LEU A 101 -9.78 -13.50 -0.70
N VAL A 102 -9.93 -13.78 -1.98
CA VAL A 102 -9.36 -12.99 -3.08
C VAL A 102 -10.48 -12.35 -3.87
N THR A 103 -10.46 -11.03 -4.03
CA THR A 103 -11.36 -10.34 -4.97
C THR A 103 -10.75 -10.34 -6.36
N THR A 104 -11.60 -10.66 -7.34
CA THR A 104 -11.23 -10.64 -8.77
C THR A 104 -12.28 -9.87 -9.56
N TYR A 105 -11.91 -9.33 -10.72
CA TYR A 105 -12.84 -8.68 -11.64
C TYR A 105 -12.53 -9.05 -13.08
N GLY A 106 -13.56 -9.18 -13.92
CA GLY A 106 -13.34 -9.63 -15.27
C GLY A 106 -14.62 -9.89 -16.05
N LYS A 107 -14.56 -10.83 -16.98
CA LYS A 107 -15.70 -11.19 -17.82
C LYS A 107 -16.80 -11.81 -16.96
N GLY A 108 -17.97 -11.18 -16.94
CA GLY A 108 -19.15 -11.70 -16.23
C GLY A 108 -19.31 -11.16 -14.81
N GLY A 109 -18.36 -10.39 -14.28
CA GLY A 109 -18.52 -9.73 -12.98
C GLY A 109 -17.25 -9.67 -12.17
N ALA A 110 -17.45 -9.32 -10.91
CA ALA A 110 -16.44 -9.50 -9.88
C ALA A 110 -16.78 -10.69 -9.00
N HIS A 111 -15.74 -11.41 -8.56
CA HIS A 111 -15.87 -12.55 -7.68
C HIS A 111 -15.15 -12.33 -6.35
N ILE A 112 -15.56 -13.13 -5.36
CA ILE A 112 -14.78 -13.44 -4.17
C ILE A 112 -14.41 -14.92 -4.26
N VAL A 113 -13.13 -15.22 -4.38
CA VAL A 113 -12.59 -16.59 -4.44
C VAL A 113 -12.08 -16.98 -3.07
N GLY A 114 -12.52 -18.11 -2.54
CA GLY A 114 -12.03 -18.67 -1.28
C GLY A 114 -10.92 -19.68 -1.52
N LEU A 115 -9.70 -19.39 -1.07
CA LEU A 115 -8.54 -20.27 -1.19
C LEU A 115 -8.17 -20.89 0.15
N ASP A 116 -7.91 -22.20 0.16
CA ASP A 116 -7.39 -22.88 1.34
C ASP A 116 -5.91 -22.49 1.56
N PRO A 117 -5.56 -21.82 2.68
CA PRO A 117 -4.19 -21.37 2.92
C PRO A 117 -3.18 -22.52 3.12
N THR A 118 -3.66 -23.75 3.31
CA THR A 118 -2.83 -24.94 3.59
C THR A 118 -2.61 -25.84 2.36
N ASP A 119 -3.42 -25.68 1.32
CA ASP A 119 -3.34 -26.46 0.08
C ASP A 119 -3.30 -25.51 -1.11
N ARG A 120 -2.17 -25.53 -1.83
CA ARG A 120 -1.88 -24.60 -2.93
C ARG A 120 -2.93 -24.63 -4.03
N THR A 121 -3.54 -25.79 -4.26
CA THR A 121 -4.39 -26.07 -5.43
C THR A 121 -5.88 -25.98 -5.12
N LYS A 122 -6.24 -25.75 -3.86
CA LYS A 122 -7.61 -25.92 -3.39
C LYS A 122 -8.36 -24.59 -3.29
N THR A 123 -9.27 -24.41 -4.23
CA THR A 123 -10.34 -23.42 -4.16
C THR A 123 -11.54 -24.02 -3.42
N VAL A 124 -11.97 -23.37 -2.35
CA VAL A 124 -13.16 -23.76 -1.57
C VAL A 124 -14.45 -23.35 -2.30
N GLY A 125 -14.43 -22.21 -2.98
CA GLY A 125 -15.55 -21.76 -3.80
C GLY A 125 -15.28 -20.43 -4.48
N THR A 126 -16.12 -20.10 -5.46
CA THR A 126 -16.11 -18.81 -6.16
C THR A 126 -17.49 -18.19 -6.03
N VAL A 127 -17.56 -16.96 -5.51
CA VAL A 127 -18.81 -16.28 -5.20
C VAL A 127 -18.96 -15.04 -6.06
N LEU A 128 -20.04 -14.95 -6.82
CA LEU A 128 -20.36 -13.76 -7.62
C LEU A 128 -20.78 -12.58 -6.73
N ILE A 129 -20.14 -11.43 -6.92
CA ILE A 129 -20.53 -10.16 -6.31
C ILE A 129 -21.65 -9.55 -7.17
N LYS A 130 -22.88 -9.57 -6.67
CA LYS A 130 -24.01 -8.99 -7.39
C LYS A 130 -23.95 -7.46 -7.34
N PRO A 131 -24.32 -6.79 -8.45
CA PRO A 131 -24.74 -5.38 -8.42
C PRO A 131 -25.88 -5.19 -7.40
N ARG A 132 -25.99 -3.99 -6.82
CA ARG A 132 -27.09 -3.67 -5.90
C ARG A 132 -28.42 -3.67 -6.65
N ASN A 133 -28.43 -3.08 -7.85
CA ASN A 133 -29.55 -3.11 -8.77
C ASN A 133 -29.01 -3.55 -10.14
N GLY A 134 -29.80 -4.28 -10.92
CA GLY A 134 -29.35 -4.88 -12.19
C GLY A 134 -28.93 -3.88 -13.28
N THR A 135 -28.95 -2.58 -12.97
CA THR A 135 -28.55 -1.47 -13.83
C THR A 135 -27.20 -0.86 -13.45
N GLU A 136 -26.65 -1.24 -12.30
CA GLU A 136 -25.38 -0.72 -11.81
C GLU A 136 -24.21 -1.39 -12.54
N GLU A 137 -23.18 -0.61 -12.83
CA GLU A 137 -21.93 -1.14 -13.40
C GLU A 137 -21.35 -2.22 -12.48
N GLN A 138 -20.75 -3.22 -13.11
CA GLN A 138 -20.07 -4.27 -12.37
C GLN A 138 -18.94 -3.65 -11.55
N THR A 139 -18.87 -4.03 -10.28
CA THR A 139 -17.86 -3.52 -9.35
C THR A 139 -16.47 -3.94 -9.81
N HIS A 140 -15.56 -2.99 -10.01
CA HIS A 140 -14.13 -3.28 -10.06
C HIS A 140 -13.68 -3.59 -8.64
N ALA A 141 -13.85 -4.84 -8.20
CA ALA A 141 -13.62 -5.23 -6.81
C ALA A 141 -12.12 -5.18 -6.48
N GLY A 142 -11.67 -4.01 -6.03
CA GLY A 142 -10.31 -3.74 -5.57
C GLY A 142 -10.03 -4.37 -4.20
N GLY A 143 -9.68 -3.53 -3.21
CA GLY A 143 -9.39 -3.98 -1.85
C GLY A 143 -10.53 -4.73 -1.16
N ILE A 144 -10.17 -5.70 -0.31
CA ILE A 144 -11.08 -6.43 0.58
C ILE A 144 -10.53 -6.43 2.00
N ALA A 145 -11.39 -6.27 3.00
CA ALA A 145 -11.05 -6.45 4.40
C ALA A 145 -12.15 -7.19 5.14
N VAL A 146 -11.80 -7.98 6.16
CA VAL A 146 -12.72 -8.86 6.88
C VAL A 146 -12.59 -8.66 8.39
N ASN A 147 -13.71 -8.54 9.10
CA ASN A 147 -13.78 -8.73 10.55
C ASN A 147 -14.66 -9.94 10.89
N ASP A 148 -15.05 -10.10 12.15
CA ASP A 148 -15.81 -11.28 12.61
C ASP A 148 -17.21 -11.43 11.98
N LYS A 149 -17.77 -10.37 11.38
CA LYS A 149 -19.16 -10.36 10.88
C LYS A 149 -19.31 -9.92 9.44
N TRP A 150 -18.39 -9.11 8.94
CA TRP A 150 -18.52 -8.39 7.68
C TRP A 150 -17.26 -8.54 6.82
N ALA A 151 -17.46 -8.70 5.52
CA ALA A 151 -16.47 -8.39 4.50
C ALA A 151 -16.77 -7.01 3.91
N PHE A 152 -15.74 -6.19 3.74
CA PHE A 152 -15.79 -4.86 3.15
C PHE A 152 -15.02 -4.88 1.85
N ILE A 153 -15.60 -4.36 0.77
CA ILE A 153 -15.01 -4.39 -0.57
C ILE A 153 -15.18 -3.01 -1.20
N ASP A 154 -14.21 -2.59 -2.01
CA ASP A 154 -14.34 -1.42 -2.88
C ASP A 154 -15.66 -1.46 -3.66
N GLY A 155 -16.37 -0.34 -3.66
CA GLY A 155 -17.66 -0.17 -4.32
C GLY A 155 -17.56 0.75 -5.53
N PRO A 156 -18.63 0.85 -6.34
CA PRO A 156 -18.64 1.79 -7.46
C PRO A 156 -18.52 3.23 -6.97
N LYS A 157 -17.95 4.07 -7.82
CA LYS A 157 -17.86 5.51 -7.55
C LYS A 157 -19.25 6.12 -7.42
N SER A 158 -19.40 7.08 -6.50
CA SER A 158 -20.64 7.84 -6.31
C SER A 158 -20.34 9.34 -6.41
N GLY A 159 -20.48 9.88 -7.63
CA GLY A 159 -19.94 11.20 -7.95
C GLY A 159 -18.42 11.22 -7.79
N GLY A 160 -17.88 12.23 -7.11
CA GLY A 160 -16.45 12.33 -6.82
C GLY A 160 -15.94 11.37 -5.72
N TRP A 161 -16.81 10.61 -5.08
CA TRP A 161 -16.46 9.80 -3.90
C TRP A 161 -16.08 8.36 -4.25
N HIS A 162 -15.07 7.84 -3.56
CA HIS A 162 -14.91 6.40 -3.40
C HIS A 162 -16.03 5.85 -2.53
N THR A 163 -16.37 4.57 -2.71
CA THR A 163 -17.33 3.92 -1.84
C THR A 163 -16.87 2.55 -1.37
N ILE A 164 -17.43 2.07 -0.27
CA ILE A 164 -17.22 0.72 0.25
C ILE A 164 -18.58 0.05 0.42
N ARG A 165 -18.65 -1.20 -0.04
CA ARG A 165 -19.74 -2.13 0.22
C ARG A 165 -19.41 -3.05 1.38
N LYS A 166 -20.44 -3.47 2.10
CA LYS A 166 -20.33 -4.50 3.14
C LYS A 166 -21.18 -5.71 2.80
N TYR A 167 -20.69 -6.90 3.17
CA TYR A 167 -21.33 -8.18 2.94
C TYR A 167 -21.31 -8.98 4.22
N SER A 168 -22.45 -9.57 4.61
CA SER A 168 -22.49 -10.41 5.80
C SER A 168 -21.66 -11.68 5.57
N LEU A 169 -20.81 -12.03 6.53
CA LEU A 169 -20.01 -13.25 6.44
C LEU A 169 -20.83 -14.53 6.50
N SER A 170 -22.00 -14.51 7.15
CA SER A 170 -22.94 -15.64 7.11
C SER A 170 -23.45 -15.90 5.69
N GLY A 171 -23.87 -14.85 4.97
CA GLY A 171 -24.27 -14.95 3.57
C GLY A 171 -23.11 -15.39 2.67
N LEU A 172 -21.93 -14.81 2.88
CA LEU A 172 -20.73 -15.20 2.13
C LEU A 172 -20.36 -16.67 2.35
N ARG A 173 -20.44 -17.17 3.60
CA ARG A 173 -20.18 -18.57 3.95
C ARG A 173 -21.15 -19.50 3.23
N ALA A 174 -22.44 -19.17 3.24
CA ALA A 174 -23.46 -19.97 2.56
C ALA A 174 -23.17 -20.05 1.04
N SER A 175 -22.86 -18.92 0.42
CA SER A 175 -22.54 -18.86 -1.02
C SER A 175 -21.21 -19.55 -1.37
N MET A 176 -20.21 -19.46 -0.50
CA MET A 176 -18.92 -20.16 -0.65
C MET A 176 -19.11 -21.67 -0.57
N THR A 177 -19.91 -22.16 0.38
CA THR A 177 -20.21 -23.59 0.56
C THR A 177 -21.00 -24.16 -0.63
N ALA A 178 -21.83 -23.35 -1.29
CA ALA A 178 -22.50 -23.75 -2.52
C ALA A 178 -21.55 -23.89 -3.72
N GLY A 179 -20.32 -23.36 -3.64
CA GLY A 179 -19.27 -23.49 -4.65
C GLY A 179 -19.37 -22.50 -5.83
N ASN A 180 -20.57 -22.05 -6.18
CA ASN A 180 -20.84 -21.09 -7.25
C ASN A 180 -21.95 -20.08 -6.89
N GLY A 181 -22.08 -19.78 -5.59
CA GLY A 181 -23.12 -18.90 -5.08
C GLY A 181 -22.93 -17.43 -5.47
N SER A 182 -23.80 -16.58 -4.95
CA SER A 182 -23.71 -15.13 -5.14
C SER A 182 -24.00 -14.39 -3.85
N VAL A 183 -23.51 -13.17 -3.71
CA VAL A 183 -23.78 -12.31 -2.55
C VAL A 183 -24.22 -10.93 -3.02
N SER A 184 -25.16 -10.34 -2.27
CA SER A 184 -25.59 -8.96 -2.46
C SER A 184 -25.05 -8.08 -1.33
N PRO A 185 -24.74 -6.81 -1.61
CA PRO A 185 -24.30 -5.88 -0.57
C PRO A 185 -25.41 -5.65 0.45
N ALA A 186 -25.03 -5.55 1.72
CA ALA A 186 -25.93 -5.25 2.81
C ALA A 186 -26.04 -3.72 3.01
N GLY A 187 -27.18 -3.16 2.60
CA GLY A 187 -27.47 -1.74 2.74
C GLY A 187 -26.82 -0.85 1.66
N ALA A 188 -26.78 0.45 1.93
CA ALA A 188 -26.22 1.47 1.05
C ALA A 188 -24.69 1.48 1.08
N ASP A 189 -24.09 1.99 -0.01
CA ASP A 189 -22.64 2.18 -0.11
C ASP A 189 -22.20 3.26 0.86
N ARG A 190 -21.07 3.05 1.52
CA ARG A 190 -20.45 4.08 2.33
C ARG A 190 -19.49 4.91 1.49
N LYS A 191 -19.76 6.20 1.34
CA LYS A 191 -18.78 7.17 0.83
C LYS A 191 -17.56 7.27 1.76
N VAL A 192 -16.37 7.18 1.19
CA VAL A 192 -15.06 7.23 1.87
C VAL A 192 -14.05 8.02 1.04
N TYR A 193 -12.92 8.40 1.63
CA TYR A 193 -11.87 9.17 0.93
C TYR A 193 -10.98 8.33 0.02
N GLY A 194 -10.93 7.02 0.26
CA GLY A 194 -10.19 6.06 -0.55
C GLY A 194 -10.76 4.67 -0.35
N ALA A 195 -10.69 3.83 -1.37
CA ALA A 195 -11.13 2.43 -1.31
C ALA A 195 -10.29 1.50 -2.20
N SER A 196 -9.19 2.00 -2.79
CA SER A 196 -8.33 1.23 -3.69
C SER A 196 -7.72 0.01 -2.98
N PHE A 197 -7.43 0.16 -1.69
CA PHE A 197 -6.95 -0.90 -0.82
C PHE A 197 -7.55 -0.76 0.57
N LEU A 198 -7.81 -1.90 1.22
CA LEU A 198 -8.49 -2.00 2.50
C LEU A 198 -7.73 -2.96 3.44
N THR A 199 -7.76 -2.69 4.74
CA THR A 199 -7.42 -3.67 5.79
C THR A 199 -8.20 -3.37 7.05
N ILE A 200 -8.23 -4.32 7.98
CA ILE A 200 -8.82 -4.15 9.32
C ILE A 200 -7.76 -4.44 10.38
N ASP A 201 -7.79 -3.66 11.45
CA ASP A 201 -7.08 -3.96 12.69
C ASP A 201 -7.96 -3.56 13.89
N GLY A 202 -8.29 -4.54 14.73
CA GLY A 202 -9.28 -4.38 15.79
C GLY A 202 -10.65 -3.94 15.27
N GLY A 203 -11.20 -2.89 15.88
CA GLY A 203 -12.50 -2.32 15.51
C GLY A 203 -12.45 -1.31 14.35
N HIS A 204 -11.31 -1.18 13.66
CA HIS A 204 -11.08 -0.13 12.67
C HIS A 204 -10.81 -0.72 11.29
N LEU A 205 -11.46 -0.13 10.28
CA LEU A 205 -11.16 -0.33 8.87
C LEU A 205 -10.26 0.80 8.39
N TYR A 206 -9.19 0.44 7.70
CA TYR A 206 -8.29 1.39 7.05
C TYR A 206 -8.53 1.32 5.55
N ALA A 207 -8.80 2.46 4.93
CA ALA A 207 -9.08 2.56 3.50
C ALA A 207 -8.23 3.65 2.87
N GLY A 208 -7.52 3.31 1.80
CA GLY A 208 -6.60 4.26 1.16
C GLY A 208 -6.79 4.40 -0.33
N LYS A 209 -6.10 5.40 -0.85
CA LYS A 209 -6.23 5.88 -2.22
C LYS A 209 -4.96 5.55 -3.00
N PHE A 210 -5.14 4.97 -4.17
CA PHE A 210 -4.07 4.79 -5.13
C PHE A 210 -3.77 6.13 -5.83
N SER A 211 -2.47 6.47 -5.94
CA SER A 211 -2.01 7.60 -6.74
C SER A 211 -0.76 7.23 -7.54
N LYS A 212 -0.77 7.65 -8.81
CA LYS A 212 0.33 7.49 -9.77
C LYS A 212 1.36 8.60 -9.68
N GLU A 213 0.99 9.74 -9.12
CA GLU A 213 1.78 10.98 -9.24
C GLU A 213 2.52 11.31 -7.95
N HIS A 214 1.92 10.97 -6.81
CA HIS A 214 2.43 11.34 -5.50
C HIS A 214 2.05 10.28 -4.47
N ARG A 215 2.66 10.38 -3.28
CA ARG A 215 2.15 9.70 -2.08
C ARG A 215 0.74 10.20 -1.78
N ASP A 216 -0.08 9.40 -1.13
CA ASP A 216 -1.47 9.77 -0.84
C ASP A 216 -1.84 9.37 0.60
N TRP A 217 -3.13 9.39 0.93
CA TRP A 217 -3.64 9.15 2.26
C TRP A 217 -4.41 7.83 2.38
N MET A 218 -4.28 7.21 3.54
CA MET A 218 -5.16 6.16 4.05
C MET A 218 -5.85 6.66 5.31
N TYR A 219 -7.17 6.43 5.41
CA TYR A 219 -8.01 6.91 6.49
C TYR A 219 -8.52 5.76 7.34
N SER A 220 -8.75 6.02 8.63
CA SER A 220 -9.34 5.05 9.57
C SER A 220 -10.82 5.31 9.79
N TYR A 221 -11.58 4.23 9.90
CA TYR A 221 -13.02 4.21 10.13
C TYR A 221 -13.37 3.21 11.23
N THR A 222 -14.05 3.65 12.27
CA THR A 222 -14.66 2.77 13.28
C THR A 222 -15.78 1.94 12.64
N ILE A 223 -15.76 0.63 12.90
CA ILE A 223 -16.76 -0.32 12.41
C ILE A 223 -17.86 -0.51 13.47
N GLY A 224 -19.10 -0.16 13.11
CA GLY A 224 -20.29 -0.41 13.92
C GLY A 224 -20.70 -1.89 13.94
N GLY A 225 -21.52 -2.29 14.91
CA GLY A 225 -21.99 -3.68 15.04
C GLY A 225 -22.80 -4.18 13.84
N ASP A 226 -23.46 -3.27 13.12
CA ASP A 226 -24.18 -3.51 11.87
C ASP A 226 -23.27 -3.40 10.63
N GLY A 227 -21.97 -3.14 10.81
CA GLY A 227 -21.00 -2.91 9.75
C GLY A 227 -21.05 -1.49 9.16
N SER A 228 -21.76 -0.55 9.76
CA SER A 228 -21.63 0.87 9.39
C SER A 228 -20.19 1.36 9.64
N LEU A 229 -19.74 2.36 8.88
CA LEU A 229 -18.39 2.91 8.98
C LEU A 229 -18.45 4.39 9.33
N THR A 230 -17.83 4.75 10.45
CA THR A 230 -17.73 6.14 10.92
C THR A 230 -16.28 6.58 10.80
N LEU A 231 -16.04 7.72 10.13
CA LEU A 231 -14.69 8.27 9.99
C LEU A 231 -14.11 8.59 11.36
N ASP A 232 -12.92 8.06 11.65
CA ASP A 232 -12.19 8.42 12.86
C ASP A 232 -11.63 9.84 12.69
N ARG A 233 -11.83 10.69 13.70
CA ARG A 233 -11.43 12.10 13.64
C ARG A 233 -10.29 12.40 14.59
N LYS A 234 -9.41 13.29 14.16
CA LYS A 234 -8.43 13.99 15.00
C LYS A 234 -9.13 15.09 15.80
N SER A 235 -8.42 15.64 16.79
CA SER A 235 -8.92 16.76 17.61
C SER A 235 -9.19 18.04 16.82
N ASP A 236 -8.53 18.22 15.67
CA ASP A 236 -8.77 19.33 14.73
C ASP A 236 -9.99 19.12 13.83
N GLY A 237 -10.74 18.03 14.04
CA GLY A 237 -11.90 17.65 13.25
C GLY A 237 -11.59 16.94 11.93
N ASN A 238 -10.32 16.88 11.49
CA ASN A 238 -9.93 16.20 10.27
C ASN A 238 -9.98 14.68 10.43
N GLY A 239 -10.11 13.95 9.31
CA GLY A 239 -9.98 12.49 9.31
C GLY A 239 -8.61 12.04 9.81
N LEU A 240 -8.59 11.05 10.70
CA LEU A 240 -7.39 10.35 11.12
C LEU A 240 -6.82 9.58 9.93
N ARG A 241 -5.58 9.88 9.56
CA ARG A 241 -4.96 9.45 8.31
C ARG A 241 -3.46 9.22 8.41
N TRP A 242 -2.97 8.36 7.53
CA TRP A 242 -1.57 8.00 7.34
C TRP A 242 -1.18 8.25 5.89
N GLU A 243 0.02 8.80 5.71
CA GLU A 243 0.64 8.86 4.39
C GLU A 243 1.00 7.43 3.93
N VAL A 244 0.73 7.14 2.67
CA VAL A 244 1.05 5.85 2.05
C VAL A 244 2.05 6.02 0.90
N PRO A 245 2.84 4.98 0.57
CA PRO A 245 3.70 5.01 -0.60
C PRO A 245 2.91 5.33 -1.88
N GLN A 246 3.57 6.01 -2.82
CA GLN A 246 3.04 6.15 -4.18
C GLN A 246 2.80 4.76 -4.77
N TRP A 247 1.77 4.62 -5.62
CA TRP A 247 1.40 3.35 -6.26
C TRP A 247 0.92 2.24 -5.31
N THR A 248 0.49 2.55 -4.08
CA THR A 248 0.00 1.53 -3.13
C THR A 248 -1.28 0.86 -3.65
N GLN A 249 -1.25 -0.48 -3.67
CA GLN A 249 -2.35 -1.37 -4.09
C GLN A 249 -2.87 -2.25 -2.94
N GLY A 250 -2.08 -2.44 -1.89
CA GLY A 250 -2.45 -3.30 -0.77
C GLY A 250 -1.88 -2.79 0.53
N VAL A 251 -2.56 -3.14 1.62
CA VAL A 251 -2.11 -2.86 2.98
C VAL A 251 -2.48 -4.02 3.89
N ALA A 252 -1.58 -4.36 4.81
CA ALA A 252 -1.86 -5.23 5.94
C ALA A 252 -1.39 -4.55 7.23
N VAL A 253 -1.99 -4.94 8.35
CA VAL A 253 -1.55 -4.53 9.69
C VAL A 253 -1.12 -5.75 10.47
N ALA A 254 0.06 -5.70 11.06
CA ALA A 254 0.48 -6.67 12.05
C ALA A 254 1.62 -6.14 12.91
N ASP A 255 1.67 -6.56 14.18
CA ASP A 255 2.71 -6.19 15.14
C ASP A 255 2.96 -4.68 15.27
N GLY A 256 1.88 -3.89 15.21
CA GLY A 256 1.97 -2.42 15.26
C GLY A 256 2.63 -1.79 14.04
N ARG A 257 2.65 -2.50 12.90
CA ARG A 257 3.22 -2.04 11.63
C ARG A 257 2.20 -2.11 10.51
N PHE A 258 2.35 -1.20 9.55
CA PHE A 258 1.75 -1.34 8.23
C PHE A 258 2.74 -2.02 7.29
N LEU A 259 2.21 -2.94 6.50
CA LEU A 259 2.88 -3.51 5.34
C LEU A 259 2.13 -3.04 4.11
N PHE A 260 2.79 -2.33 3.20
CA PHE A 260 2.20 -1.86 1.95
C PHE A 260 2.82 -2.59 0.76
N SER A 261 2.00 -2.93 -0.21
CA SER A 261 2.42 -3.37 -1.54
C SER A 261 2.12 -2.29 -2.56
N THR A 262 3.04 -2.08 -3.50
CA THR A 262 2.89 -1.09 -4.57
C THR A 262 3.05 -1.70 -5.95
N SER A 263 2.24 -1.31 -6.93
CA SER A 263 2.38 -1.74 -8.33
C SER A 263 2.41 -0.54 -9.28
N SER A 264 3.39 -0.52 -10.18
CA SER A 264 3.45 0.47 -11.27
C SER A 264 3.22 -0.17 -12.64
N GLY A 265 2.56 -1.34 -12.64
CA GLY A 265 2.13 -2.08 -13.83
C GLY A 265 3.13 -3.16 -14.29
N ARG A 266 2.70 -3.91 -15.30
CA ARG A 266 3.34 -5.14 -15.84
C ARG A 266 4.83 -5.05 -16.20
N ALA A 267 5.30 -3.88 -16.63
CA ALA A 267 6.65 -3.68 -17.12
C ALA A 267 7.62 -3.18 -16.02
N LYS A 268 7.11 -3.00 -14.80
CA LYS A 268 7.84 -2.42 -13.69
C LYS A 268 7.68 -3.29 -12.46
N ARG A 269 8.76 -3.40 -11.69
CA ARG A 269 8.75 -4.18 -10.44
C ARG A 269 7.95 -3.45 -9.38
N SER A 270 7.30 -4.24 -8.53
CA SER A 270 6.64 -3.74 -7.33
C SER A 270 7.63 -3.52 -6.20
N ASN A 271 7.15 -2.98 -5.09
CA ASN A 271 7.88 -2.91 -3.84
C ASN A 271 6.97 -3.31 -2.69
N LEU A 272 7.58 -3.82 -1.63
CA LEU A 272 6.97 -3.96 -0.32
C LEU A 272 7.57 -2.94 0.64
N TYR A 273 6.72 -2.21 1.34
CA TYR A 273 7.09 -1.26 2.39
C TYR A 273 6.62 -1.75 3.74
N VAL A 274 7.40 -1.47 4.77
CA VAL A 274 7.08 -1.73 6.17
C VAL A 274 7.36 -0.47 6.95
N THR A 275 6.38 -0.01 7.72
CA THR A 275 6.48 1.20 8.54
C THR A 275 5.72 1.04 9.85
N ASN A 276 6.07 1.81 10.87
CA ASN A 276 5.35 1.77 12.15
C ASN A 276 3.96 2.38 11.98
N LYS A 277 2.95 1.69 12.53
CA LYS A 277 1.55 2.17 12.51
C LYS A 277 1.37 3.47 13.27
N ALA A 278 2.17 3.72 14.30
CA ALA A 278 2.11 4.96 15.07
C ALA A 278 2.59 6.20 14.27
N GLU A 279 3.33 6.00 13.17
CA GLU A 279 3.93 7.09 12.39
C GLU A 279 3.03 7.43 11.20
N THR A 280 2.35 8.58 11.25
CA THR A 280 1.39 9.00 10.21
C THR A 280 2.02 9.69 8.99
N ASN A 281 3.34 9.95 9.03
CA ASN A 281 4.08 10.67 8.00
C ASN A 281 5.34 9.87 7.65
N LEU A 282 5.51 9.54 6.36
CA LEU A 282 6.56 8.63 5.91
C LEU A 282 7.95 9.26 5.92
N ASP A 283 8.07 10.58 5.88
CA ASP A 283 9.37 11.27 6.01
C ASP A 283 9.95 11.12 7.42
N LYS A 284 9.06 11.14 8.42
CA LYS A 284 9.44 10.94 9.82
C LYS A 284 9.59 9.47 10.16
N ALA A 285 8.82 8.61 9.51
CA ALA A 285 8.77 7.21 9.82
C ALA A 285 10.11 6.48 9.62
N ALA A 286 10.26 5.31 10.25
CA ALA A 286 11.35 4.37 9.99
C ALA A 286 10.95 3.38 8.89
N VAL A 287 10.82 3.88 7.66
CA VAL A 287 10.33 3.07 6.54
C VAL A 287 11.43 2.09 6.09
N ARG A 288 11.05 0.83 5.87
CA ARG A 288 11.88 -0.18 5.21
C ARG A 288 11.16 -0.67 3.98
N CYS A 289 11.86 -0.91 2.89
CA CYS A 289 11.27 -1.48 1.69
C CYS A 289 12.27 -2.23 0.83
N PHE A 290 11.75 -3.15 0.02
CA PHE A 290 12.54 -3.92 -0.93
C PHE A 290 11.70 -4.24 -2.16
N ARG A 291 12.38 -4.48 -3.27
CA ARG A 291 11.76 -4.77 -4.56
C ARG A 291 11.08 -6.14 -4.55
N ALA A 292 9.86 -6.19 -5.08
CA ALA A 292 9.04 -7.39 -5.27
C ALA A 292 8.80 -7.64 -6.77
N PRO A 293 8.31 -8.83 -7.18
CA PRO A 293 7.89 -9.10 -8.55
C PRO A 293 6.88 -8.06 -9.04
N SER A 294 6.78 -7.84 -10.36
CA SER A 294 5.80 -6.89 -10.91
C SER A 294 4.37 -7.24 -10.46
N MET A 295 3.49 -6.23 -10.47
CA MET A 295 2.04 -6.45 -10.33
C MET A 295 1.60 -7.04 -8.99
N ALA A 296 2.31 -6.69 -7.91
CA ALA A 296 1.87 -6.96 -6.55
C ALA A 296 0.66 -6.10 -6.18
N GLU A 297 -0.42 -6.74 -5.76
CA GLU A 297 -1.72 -6.13 -5.46
C GLU A 297 -2.01 -6.19 -3.96
N GLY A 298 -3.15 -6.75 -3.52
CA GLY A 298 -3.49 -6.89 -2.11
C GLY A 298 -2.44 -7.65 -1.29
N ILE A 299 -2.31 -7.28 -0.01
CA ILE A 299 -1.53 -8.02 0.99
C ILE A 299 -2.37 -8.19 2.25
N THR A 300 -2.30 -9.35 2.91
CA THR A 300 -2.94 -9.58 4.21
C THR A 300 -1.96 -10.24 5.18
N ALA A 301 -2.19 -10.04 6.47
CA ALA A 301 -1.41 -10.66 7.54
C ALA A 301 -2.33 -11.46 8.46
N THR A 302 -1.79 -12.54 9.01
CA THR A 302 -2.52 -13.44 9.91
C THR A 302 -2.03 -13.27 11.35
N PRO A 303 -2.89 -13.52 12.35
CA PRO A 303 -2.46 -13.58 13.75
C PRO A 303 -1.40 -14.65 14.03
N ALA A 304 -1.23 -15.63 13.13
CA ALA A 304 -0.23 -16.69 13.24
C ALA A 304 1.17 -16.25 12.75
N GLY A 305 1.33 -14.99 12.31
CA GLY A 305 2.62 -14.47 11.87
C GLY A 305 2.99 -14.83 10.43
N GLU A 306 2.01 -15.01 9.56
CA GLU A 306 2.19 -15.16 8.10
C GLU A 306 1.58 -13.97 7.37
N ALA A 307 2.23 -13.54 6.28
CA ALA A 307 1.73 -12.56 5.33
C ALA A 307 1.49 -13.23 3.97
N TYR A 308 0.42 -12.85 3.28
CA TYR A 308 0.08 -13.32 1.93
C TYR A 308 -0.01 -12.12 0.99
N LEU A 309 0.78 -12.15 -0.09
CA LEU A 309 0.84 -11.11 -1.11
C LEU A 309 0.28 -11.65 -2.42
N LEU A 310 -0.73 -10.97 -2.95
CA LEU A 310 -1.43 -11.30 -4.19
C LEU A 310 -0.79 -10.61 -5.39
N PHE A 311 -0.92 -11.23 -6.56
CA PHE A 311 -0.42 -10.68 -7.82
C PHE A 311 -1.51 -10.71 -8.91
N GLU A 312 -1.64 -9.62 -9.68
CA GLU A 312 -2.53 -9.57 -10.86
C GLU A 312 -1.91 -10.19 -12.13
N SER A 313 -0.60 -10.43 -12.11
CA SER A 313 0.20 -10.84 -13.27
C SER A 313 -0.17 -12.19 -13.88
N GLY A 314 -0.81 -13.09 -13.13
CA GLY A 314 -1.27 -14.39 -13.63
C GLY A 314 -2.56 -14.33 -14.44
N SER A 315 -3.25 -13.19 -14.46
CA SER A 315 -4.51 -13.08 -15.22
C SER A 315 -4.28 -13.12 -16.73
N TYR A 316 -5.33 -13.48 -17.48
CA TYR A 316 -5.34 -13.57 -18.95
C TYR A 316 -4.83 -12.31 -19.67
N LYS A 317 -4.85 -11.16 -18.98
CA LYS A 317 -4.31 -9.92 -19.51
C LYS A 317 -2.78 -9.92 -19.54
N TYR A 318 -2.12 -10.67 -18.67
CA TYR A 318 -0.69 -10.49 -18.35
C TYR A 318 0.13 -11.79 -18.31
N ASP A 319 -0.52 -12.96 -18.40
CA ASP A 319 0.07 -14.29 -18.26
C ASP A 319 1.10 -14.69 -19.35
N GLY A 320 1.19 -13.93 -20.44
CA GLY A 320 2.09 -14.17 -21.55
C GLY A 320 1.47 -14.75 -22.82
N THR A 321 0.19 -15.12 -22.77
CA THR A 321 -0.59 -15.37 -23.98
C THR A 321 -1.04 -14.07 -24.65
N SER A 322 -0.96 -12.96 -23.93
CA SER A 322 -1.26 -11.60 -24.40
C SER A 322 -0.02 -10.84 -24.86
N SER A 323 -0.22 -9.79 -25.67
CA SER A 323 0.81 -8.79 -25.98
C SER A 323 1.17 -7.89 -24.78
N GLU A 324 0.46 -8.04 -23.66
CA GLU A 324 0.64 -7.29 -22.43
C GLU A 324 1.32 -8.11 -21.33
N ARG A 325 2.15 -9.09 -21.69
CA ARG A 325 2.86 -9.94 -20.72
C ARG A 325 3.54 -9.16 -19.60
N ALA A 326 3.36 -9.61 -18.36
CA ALA A 326 4.11 -9.12 -17.20
C ALA A 326 5.54 -9.65 -17.17
N ILE A 327 6.47 -8.84 -16.64
CA ILE A 327 7.88 -9.27 -16.49
C ILE A 327 8.05 -10.38 -15.45
N ASN A 328 7.05 -10.57 -14.59
CA ASN A 328 6.88 -11.74 -13.73
C ASN A 328 5.42 -12.19 -13.80
N VAL A 329 5.19 -13.45 -14.15
CA VAL A 329 3.86 -14.09 -14.11
C VAL A 329 3.77 -14.95 -12.85
N ILE A 330 2.69 -14.74 -12.10
CA ILE A 330 2.40 -15.37 -10.80
C ILE A 330 0.90 -15.59 -10.71
N ASP A 331 0.47 -16.84 -10.51
CA ASP A 331 -0.92 -17.29 -10.62
C ASP A 331 -1.73 -17.17 -9.32
N GLY A 332 -1.21 -16.47 -8.32
CA GLY A 332 -1.92 -16.33 -7.05
C GLY A 332 -1.16 -15.57 -6.00
N VAL A 333 -1.06 -16.15 -4.81
CA VAL A 333 -0.42 -15.51 -3.67
C VAL A 333 0.94 -16.13 -3.36
N HIS A 334 1.89 -15.29 -2.99
CA HIS A 334 3.08 -15.74 -2.27
C HIS A 334 2.89 -15.51 -0.77
N ARG A 335 3.55 -16.32 0.04
CA ARG A 335 3.51 -16.19 1.51
C ARG A 335 4.89 -16.00 2.10
N ALA A 336 4.96 -15.28 3.21
CA ALA A 336 6.17 -15.07 3.98
C ALA A 336 5.87 -15.03 5.48
N LYS A 337 6.83 -15.45 6.29
CA LYS A 337 6.79 -15.22 7.73
C LYS A 337 6.81 -13.72 8.00
N LEU A 338 5.82 -13.22 8.72
CA LEU A 338 5.70 -11.80 9.04
C LEU A 338 6.94 -11.26 9.75
N SER A 339 7.54 -12.05 10.66
CA SER A 339 8.73 -11.65 11.38
C SER A 339 9.92 -11.30 10.46
N THR A 340 10.05 -11.95 9.30
CA THR A 340 11.14 -11.64 8.36
C THR A 340 10.89 -10.39 7.54
N LEU A 341 9.63 -9.94 7.46
CA LEU A 341 9.20 -8.68 6.86
C LEU A 341 9.27 -7.52 7.86
N THR A 342 8.95 -7.77 9.13
CA THR A 342 8.99 -6.73 10.16
C THR A 342 10.39 -6.54 10.75
N SER A 343 11.32 -7.49 10.60
CA SER A 343 12.70 -7.36 11.06
C SER A 343 13.68 -6.85 9.99
N LEU A 344 13.20 -6.10 8.98
CA LEU A 344 14.08 -5.62 7.90
C LEU A 344 15.17 -4.68 8.44
N PRO A 345 16.46 -4.96 8.16
CA PRO A 345 17.54 -4.06 8.51
C PRO A 345 17.46 -2.77 7.69
N GLY A 346 17.98 -1.67 8.21
CA GLY A 346 18.04 -0.40 7.48
C GLY A 346 18.16 0.79 8.43
N GLY A 347 18.25 1.98 7.88
CA GLY A 347 18.48 3.20 8.66
C GLY A 347 18.18 4.47 7.87
N LYS A 348 18.62 5.60 8.42
CA LYS A 348 18.66 6.90 7.75
C LYS A 348 20.12 7.30 7.60
N ILE A 349 20.53 7.66 6.39
CA ILE A 349 21.80 8.33 6.14
C ILE A 349 21.54 9.81 5.85
N HIS A 350 22.17 10.68 6.63
CA HIS A 350 22.16 12.11 6.45
C HIS A 350 23.51 12.55 5.88
N PHE A 351 23.47 13.35 4.81
CA PHE A 351 24.65 13.91 4.14
C PHE A 351 24.81 15.37 4.53
N GLY A 352 25.96 15.70 5.12
CA GLY A 352 26.27 17.03 5.61
C GLY A 352 26.87 17.91 4.52
N THR A 353 28.19 17.87 4.39
CA THR A 353 28.99 18.79 3.56
C THR A 353 29.84 18.01 2.58
N LEU A 354 29.77 18.38 1.31
CA LEU A 354 30.74 18.00 0.29
C LEU A 354 31.87 19.04 0.28
N HIS A 355 33.11 18.57 0.30
CA HIS A 355 34.32 19.38 0.21
C HIS A 355 35.15 18.89 -0.97
N CYS A 356 35.36 19.74 -1.96
CA CYS A 356 36.33 19.49 -3.01
C CYS A 356 37.71 19.85 -2.44
N VAL A 357 38.59 18.87 -2.30
CA VAL A 357 39.95 19.08 -1.81
C VAL A 357 40.87 19.44 -2.96
N GLU A 358 40.68 18.76 -4.10
CA GLU A 358 41.46 18.88 -5.31
C GLU A 358 40.57 18.48 -6.49
N GLN A 359 40.64 19.22 -7.60
CA GLN A 359 39.91 18.95 -8.85
C GLN A 359 40.88 18.31 -9.85
N GLU A 360 40.37 17.54 -10.81
CA GLU A 360 41.18 17.11 -11.96
C GLU A 360 41.42 18.28 -12.92
N ASP A 361 40.37 19.09 -13.15
CA ASP A 361 40.39 20.16 -14.14
C ASP A 361 41.01 21.47 -13.64
N PHE A 362 41.82 22.08 -14.51
CA PHE A 362 42.45 23.38 -14.25
C PHE A 362 41.51 24.57 -14.54
N LEU A 363 40.34 24.33 -15.14
CA LEU A 363 39.43 25.37 -15.62
C LEU A 363 37.97 25.01 -15.35
N GLY A 364 37.38 25.62 -14.32
CA GLY A 364 35.94 25.55 -14.03
C GLY A 364 35.63 24.99 -12.65
N ASP A 365 34.35 25.06 -12.29
CA ASP A 365 33.80 24.32 -11.15
C ASP A 365 33.38 22.94 -11.65
N ASP A 366 33.58 21.90 -10.84
CA ASP A 366 33.18 20.54 -11.22
C ASP A 366 31.69 20.35 -10.97
N GLU A 367 31.04 19.55 -11.81
CA GLU A 367 29.65 19.18 -11.63
C GLU A 367 29.53 17.84 -10.90
N ILE A 368 29.37 17.86 -9.57
CA ILE A 368 29.36 16.63 -8.78
C ILE A 368 27.96 16.02 -8.63
N GLN A 369 27.83 14.76 -9.02
CA GLN A 369 26.65 13.95 -8.75
C GLN A 369 26.88 12.98 -7.58
N ILE A 370 26.03 13.08 -6.56
CA ILE A 370 25.93 12.07 -5.51
C ILE A 370 24.84 11.07 -5.89
N LYS A 371 25.15 9.79 -6.02
CA LYS A 371 24.15 8.73 -6.26
C LYS A 371 24.05 7.82 -5.02
N VAL A 372 22.82 7.54 -4.57
CA VAL A 372 22.52 6.61 -3.48
C VAL A 372 21.67 5.48 -4.05
N GLU A 373 22.15 4.24 -3.97
CA GLU A 373 21.53 3.08 -4.64
C GLU A 373 21.26 3.35 -6.14
N ASP A 374 22.28 3.87 -6.84
CA ASP A 374 22.26 4.22 -8.27
C ASP A 374 21.25 5.29 -8.69
N GLN A 375 20.66 6.00 -7.72
CA GLN A 375 19.75 7.12 -7.97
C GLN A 375 20.38 8.44 -7.52
N GLN A 376 20.38 9.43 -8.41
CA GLN A 376 20.91 10.76 -8.13
C GLN A 376 20.19 11.43 -6.95
N LEU A 377 20.98 12.01 -6.05
CA LEU A 377 20.53 12.67 -4.85
C LEU A 377 20.36 14.17 -5.11
N GLY A 378 19.20 14.55 -5.62
CA GLY A 378 18.92 15.95 -5.98
C GLY A 378 19.59 16.35 -7.30
N LYS A 379 19.91 17.63 -7.43
CA LYS A 379 20.67 18.15 -8.58
C LYS A 379 22.16 17.95 -8.35
N SER A 380 22.94 17.95 -9.42
CA SER A 380 24.39 18.03 -9.33
C SER A 380 24.84 19.30 -8.60
N VAL A 381 26.04 19.25 -8.02
CA VAL A 381 26.61 20.29 -7.18
C VAL A 381 27.82 20.86 -7.89
N GLN A 382 27.71 22.13 -8.30
CA GLN A 382 28.84 22.90 -8.83
C GLN A 382 29.77 23.28 -7.67
N ILE A 383 31.04 22.88 -7.73
CA ILE A 383 32.00 23.09 -6.63
C ILE A 383 33.43 23.21 -7.16
N GLY A 384 34.13 24.29 -6.79
CA GLY A 384 35.54 24.49 -7.12
C GLY A 384 36.52 23.89 -6.09
N SER A 385 37.81 23.86 -6.44
CA SER A 385 38.88 23.37 -5.55
C SER A 385 38.93 24.14 -4.22
N GLY A 386 38.92 23.42 -3.10
CA GLY A 386 38.88 23.96 -1.74
C GLY A 386 37.49 24.37 -1.24
N ASP A 387 36.47 24.43 -2.10
CA ASP A 387 35.12 24.82 -1.72
C ASP A 387 34.42 23.76 -0.89
N LYS A 388 33.46 24.23 -0.08
CA LYS A 388 32.53 23.39 0.68
C LYS A 388 31.10 23.74 0.33
N LYS A 389 30.29 22.74 -0.02
CA LYS A 389 28.86 22.90 -0.28
C LYS A 389 28.04 22.03 0.67
N ARG A 390 26.98 22.60 1.22
CA ARG A 390 26.04 21.89 2.09
C ARG A 390 25.08 21.06 1.23
N ILE A 391 24.97 19.77 1.53
CA ILE A 391 24.06 18.84 0.87
C ILE A 391 22.72 18.79 1.63
N ASP A 392 22.77 18.59 2.95
CA ASP A 392 21.60 18.58 3.85
C ASP A 392 20.46 17.67 3.37
N LYS A 393 20.81 16.47 2.90
CA LYS A 393 19.84 15.48 2.43
C LYS A 393 19.84 14.28 3.32
N THR A 394 18.64 13.75 3.56
CA THR A 394 18.44 12.51 4.29
C THR A 394 17.80 11.48 3.39
N VAL A 395 18.35 10.27 3.41
CA VAL A 395 17.85 9.12 2.66
C VAL A 395 17.53 8.00 3.65
N GLN A 396 16.32 7.46 3.57
CA GLN A 396 15.97 6.21 4.25
C GLN A 396 16.35 5.02 3.36
N PHE A 397 16.98 4.01 3.94
CA PHE A 397 17.44 2.82 3.20
C PHE A 397 17.14 1.52 3.95
N THR A 398 17.17 0.41 3.21
CA THR A 398 16.92 -0.95 3.72
C THR A 398 18.08 -1.85 3.34
N GLY A 399 18.54 -2.69 4.26
CA GLY A 399 19.76 -3.46 4.09
C GLY A 399 20.99 -2.58 4.18
N LYS A 400 21.85 -2.65 3.17
CA LYS A 400 23.05 -1.82 3.04
C LYS A 400 22.70 -0.55 2.26
N VAL A 401 23.55 0.48 2.39
CA VAL A 401 23.48 1.67 1.55
C VAL A 401 24.80 1.91 0.83
N SER A 402 24.72 2.00 -0.49
CA SER A 402 25.79 2.34 -1.41
C SER A 402 25.69 3.81 -1.78
N VAL A 403 26.77 4.55 -1.53
CA VAL A 403 26.94 5.95 -1.93
C VAL A 403 28.05 6.03 -2.96
N LYS A 404 27.74 6.58 -4.12
CA LYS A 404 28.66 6.78 -5.24
C LYS A 404 28.80 8.27 -5.52
N LEU A 405 29.99 8.67 -5.94
CA LEU A 405 30.26 10.04 -6.39
C LEU A 405 30.70 9.98 -7.85
N TYR A 406 30.12 10.86 -8.67
CA TYR A 406 30.50 11.05 -10.06
C TYR A 406 30.79 12.53 -10.30
N GLU A 407 31.68 12.78 -11.22
CA GLU A 407 31.95 14.08 -11.82
C GLU A 407 31.31 14.09 -13.21
N ASN A 408 30.61 15.17 -13.56
CA ASN A 408 29.90 15.28 -14.82
C ASN A 408 30.71 16.13 -15.79
N ASP A 409 31.38 15.48 -16.74
CA ASP A 409 32.18 16.17 -17.73
C ASP A 409 31.60 16.04 -19.13
N VAL A 410 32.14 16.83 -20.05
CA VAL A 410 31.71 16.83 -21.46
C VAL A 410 31.95 15.47 -22.13
N GLU A 411 32.95 14.72 -21.64
CA GLU A 411 33.34 13.41 -22.18
C GLU A 411 32.61 12.22 -21.52
N GLY A 412 31.86 12.47 -20.44
CA GLY A 412 31.06 11.46 -19.72
C GLY A 412 31.13 11.61 -18.20
N ASP A 413 30.27 10.87 -17.49
CA ASP A 413 30.27 10.88 -16.02
C ASP A 413 31.49 10.10 -15.47
N ASP A 414 32.46 10.81 -14.88
CA ASP A 414 33.64 10.22 -14.26
C ASP A 414 33.34 9.64 -12.88
N TYR A 415 33.50 8.33 -12.74
CA TYR A 415 33.20 7.62 -11.50
C TYR A 415 34.34 7.77 -10.47
N LEU A 416 34.12 8.60 -9.44
CA LEU A 416 35.12 8.95 -8.42
C LEU A 416 35.23 7.93 -7.27
N GLY A 417 34.27 7.00 -7.16
CA GLY A 417 34.31 5.89 -6.20
C GLY A 417 32.98 5.58 -5.51
N GLN A 418 33.01 4.58 -4.62
CA GLN A 418 31.85 4.07 -3.88
C GLN A 418 32.19 3.70 -2.46
N HIS A 419 31.26 3.99 -1.56
CA HIS A 419 31.25 3.47 -0.19
C HIS A 419 29.98 2.69 0.06
N VAL A 420 30.09 1.58 0.78
CA VAL A 420 28.94 0.75 1.18
C VAL A 420 28.89 0.66 2.70
N PHE A 421 27.72 0.93 3.28
CA PHE A 421 27.51 0.93 4.71
C PHE A 421 26.47 -0.08 5.14
N ASP A 422 26.73 -0.74 6.26
CA ASP A 422 25.74 -1.46 7.03
C ASP A 422 24.89 -0.46 7.86
N PRO A 423 23.66 -0.83 8.27
CA PRO A 423 22.76 0.02 9.03
C PRO A 423 23.16 0.06 10.52
N VAL A 424 24.30 0.70 10.79
CA VAL A 424 24.86 0.88 12.13
C VAL A 424 25.03 2.37 12.42
N ASN A 425 24.82 2.77 13.67
CA ASN A 425 25.05 4.14 14.11
C ASN A 425 26.50 4.52 13.85
N LYS A 426 26.71 5.47 12.93
CA LYS A 426 28.04 5.85 12.48
C LYS A 426 28.05 7.26 11.94
N ASP A 427 29.01 8.06 12.38
CA ASP A 427 29.32 9.35 11.79
C ASP A 427 30.70 9.28 11.14
N GLY A 428 30.91 10.05 10.07
CA GLY A 428 32.21 10.04 9.42
C GLY A 428 32.30 10.90 8.17
N ILE A 429 33.39 10.67 7.44
CA ILE A 429 33.70 11.31 6.17
C ILE A 429 34.01 10.19 5.17
N MET A 430 33.31 10.20 4.03
CA MET A 430 33.69 9.41 2.87
C MET A 430 34.73 10.19 2.07
N GLU A 431 35.79 9.52 1.63
CA GLU A 431 36.76 10.08 0.71
C GLU A 431 36.61 9.40 -0.65
N PHE A 432 36.50 10.20 -1.70
CA PHE A 432 36.42 9.77 -3.10
C PHE A 432 37.61 10.37 -3.83
N SER A 433 38.27 9.58 -4.68
CA SER A 433 39.44 10.05 -5.41
C SER A 433 39.67 9.24 -6.67
N LYS A 434 39.90 9.93 -7.77
CA LYS A 434 40.28 9.37 -9.07
C LYS A 434 41.06 10.44 -9.83
N ASP A 435 42.11 10.01 -10.55
CA ASP A 435 42.88 10.84 -11.50
C ASP A 435 43.35 12.22 -10.98
N GLY A 436 43.62 12.33 -9.67
CA GLY A 436 44.09 13.56 -9.02
C GLY A 436 42.97 14.34 -8.33
N ALA A 437 41.72 14.15 -8.72
CA ALA A 437 40.58 14.71 -8.01
C ALA A 437 40.39 14.03 -6.64
N LYS A 438 40.00 14.83 -5.64
CA LYS A 438 39.76 14.38 -4.27
C LYS A 438 38.59 15.11 -3.63
N TYR A 439 37.60 14.33 -3.19
CA TYR A 439 36.40 14.83 -2.54
C TYR A 439 36.17 14.19 -1.18
N ARG A 440 35.59 14.96 -0.26
CA ARG A 440 35.21 14.50 1.08
C ARG A 440 33.75 14.82 1.35
N LEU A 441 32.95 13.80 1.67
CA LEU A 441 31.53 13.95 1.99
C LEU A 441 31.26 13.50 3.42
N SER A 442 30.83 14.43 4.28
CA SER A 442 30.44 14.08 5.66
C SER A 442 29.07 13.41 5.71
N TYR A 443 28.93 12.44 6.60
CA TYR A 443 27.69 11.68 6.75
C TYR A 443 27.41 11.26 8.20
N SER A 444 26.14 10.93 8.44
CA SER A 444 25.64 10.36 9.69
C SER A 444 24.61 9.27 9.40
N ILE A 445 24.81 8.07 9.92
CA ILE A 445 23.88 6.93 9.84
C ILE A 445 23.23 6.74 11.20
N ARG A 446 21.91 6.58 11.20
CA ARG A 446 21.06 6.37 12.36
C ARG A 446 20.04 5.26 12.13
#